data_AF-A0A662F0W2-F1
#
_entry.id   AF-A0A662F0W2-F1
#
_cell.length_a   1.000
_cell.length_b   1.000
_cell.length_c   1.000
_cell.angle_alpha   90.00
_cell.angle_beta   90.00
_cell.angle_gamma   90.00
#
_symmetry.space_group_name_H-M   'P 1'
#
loop_
_entity.id
_entity.type
_entity.pdbx_description
1 polymer ?
#
loop_
_entity_poly.entity_id
_entity_poly.type
_entity_poly.pdbx_seq_one_letter_code
_entity_poly.pdbx_strand_id
1 'polypeptide(L)'
;MKRTRHMKTARIILGLIWLVWAVGTIGQLGTAQPMTYGGVTFPQGDSAFTDRVAAYVQGSCVCTAFSRAKEALGPPDCDGPGCTNCAGCGTCSVSLGYRLSELDDRAYLVLEFVDNRLVDVPGPDLFVYITNGHPARIEISADGSSFIAVGQADSWPTGIDISPYVQPGEEFRFVRISDVPADEDRSACSGPCVDAVGAMGPT
;
A
#
# COMPACT_ATOMS: atom_id res chain seq x y z
N MET A 1 78.77 -10.78 -63.64
CA MET A 1 77.80 -10.22 -64.61
C MET A 1 76.72 -9.48 -63.83
N LYS A 2 76.61 -8.15 -63.98
CA LYS A 2 75.61 -7.27 -63.34
C LYS A 2 74.20 -7.56 -63.87
N ARG A 3 73.17 -7.44 -63.02
CA ARG A 3 71.83 -6.87 -63.34
C ARG A 3 70.98 -6.80 -62.04
N THR A 4 70.95 -5.65 -61.38
CA THR A 4 69.89 -4.60 -61.39
C THR A 4 68.55 -4.99 -60.77
N ARG A 5 68.22 -4.25 -59.69
CA ARG A 5 66.93 -4.19 -58.97
C ARG A 5 65.75 -3.86 -59.89
N HIS A 6 64.56 -4.34 -59.52
CA HIS A 6 63.34 -3.54 -59.61
C HIS A 6 62.43 -3.81 -58.41
N MET A 7 62.22 -2.76 -57.61
CA MET A 7 61.11 -2.63 -56.67
C MET A 7 59.81 -2.41 -57.46
N LYS A 8 58.73 -3.08 -57.05
CA LYS A 8 57.35 -2.64 -57.32
C LYS A 8 56.57 -2.61 -56.01
N THR A 9 56.07 -1.43 -55.71
CA THR A 9 55.15 -1.02 -54.66
C THR A 9 53.74 -1.60 -54.87
N ALA A 10 53.05 -2.01 -53.80
CA ALA A 10 51.58 -2.06 -53.76
C ALA A 10 50.99 -2.14 -52.33
N ARG A 11 50.43 -1.01 -51.88
CA ARG A 11 49.11 -0.81 -51.23
C ARG A 11 48.70 -1.59 -49.95
N ILE A 12 48.80 -0.88 -48.82
CA ILE A 12 47.81 -0.62 -47.76
C ILE A 12 46.50 -1.45 -47.77
N ILE A 13 46.19 -2.12 -46.66
CA ILE A 13 44.82 -2.22 -46.11
C ILE A 13 44.87 -1.89 -44.62
N LEU A 14 44.12 -0.85 -44.27
CA LEU A 14 43.87 -0.30 -42.95
C LEU A 14 42.91 -1.24 -42.20
N GLY A 15 43.35 -1.87 -41.12
CA GLY A 15 42.47 -2.62 -40.22
C GLY A 15 41.84 -1.68 -39.21
N LEU A 16 40.56 -1.33 -39.41
CA LEU A 16 39.77 -0.53 -38.48
C LEU A 16 39.60 -1.30 -37.16
N ILE A 17 40.20 -0.82 -36.07
CA ILE A 17 39.92 -1.30 -34.71
C ILE A 17 38.61 -0.63 -34.28
N TRP A 18 37.55 -1.43 -34.16
CA TRP A 18 36.28 -1.00 -33.57
C TRP A 18 36.43 -0.84 -32.07
N LEU A 19 36.47 0.41 -31.61
CA LEU A 19 36.35 0.75 -30.19
C LEU A 19 34.86 0.69 -29.84
N VAL A 20 34.44 -0.40 -29.20
CA VAL A 20 33.09 -0.53 -28.64
C VAL A 20 33.02 0.37 -27.41
N TRP A 21 32.30 1.49 -27.51
CA TRP A 21 31.89 2.27 -26.36
C TRP A 21 30.84 1.47 -25.59
N ALA A 22 31.26 0.82 -24.50
CA ALA A 22 30.33 0.33 -23.49
C ALA A 22 29.72 1.55 -22.78
N VAL A 23 28.61 2.06 -23.32
CA VAL A 23 27.76 3.00 -22.59
C VAL A 23 27.07 2.19 -21.51
N GLY A 24 27.59 2.24 -20.29
CA GLY A 24 26.90 1.71 -19.12
C GLY A 24 25.61 2.50 -18.93
N THR A 25 24.47 1.83 -19.10
CA THR A 25 23.19 2.38 -18.67
C THR A 25 23.21 2.44 -17.15
N ILE A 26 23.48 3.61 -16.59
CA ILE A 26 23.13 3.92 -15.20
C ILE A 26 21.60 3.86 -15.16
N GLY A 27 21.05 2.79 -14.61
CA GLY A 27 19.62 2.72 -14.32
C GLY A 27 19.28 3.88 -13.39
N GLN A 28 18.46 4.82 -13.87
CA GLN A 28 17.89 5.83 -12.99
C GLN A 28 17.02 5.09 -11.97
N LEU A 29 17.44 5.07 -10.71
CA LEU A 29 16.57 4.72 -9.60
C LEU A 29 15.45 5.76 -9.62
N GLY A 30 14.27 5.38 -10.10
CA GLY A 30 13.10 6.24 -10.07
C GLY A 30 12.74 6.50 -8.61
N THR A 31 12.92 7.74 -8.15
CA THR A 31 12.37 8.16 -6.86
C THR A 31 10.85 8.16 -7.00
N ALA A 32 10.14 7.49 -6.10
CA ALA A 32 8.69 7.57 -6.05
C ALA A 32 8.26 9.06 -6.01
N GLN A 33 7.23 9.40 -6.77
CA GLN A 33 6.78 10.78 -6.89
C GLN A 33 5.65 11.02 -5.88
N PRO A 34 5.63 12.18 -5.19
CA PRO A 34 4.55 12.50 -4.29
C PRO A 34 3.19 12.50 -4.99
N MET A 35 2.18 11.89 -4.37
CA MET A 35 0.80 11.82 -4.88
C MET A 35 -0.19 12.18 -3.78
N THR A 36 -1.34 12.74 -4.15
CA THR A 36 -2.39 13.17 -3.21
C THR A 36 -3.62 12.27 -3.30
N TYR A 37 -4.03 11.71 -2.17
CA TYR A 37 -5.18 10.81 -2.02
C TYR A 37 -6.09 11.29 -0.90
N GLY A 38 -7.34 11.62 -1.23
CA GLY A 38 -8.31 12.13 -0.24
C GLY A 38 -7.84 13.38 0.50
N GLY A 39 -7.06 14.25 -0.17
CA GLY A 39 -6.50 15.47 0.41
C GLY A 39 -5.19 15.29 1.19
N VAL A 40 -4.68 14.06 1.32
CA VAL A 40 -3.39 13.75 1.98
C VAL A 40 -2.32 13.53 0.92
N THR A 41 -1.17 14.17 1.04
CA THR A 41 -0.05 13.99 0.11
C THR A 41 0.97 13.03 0.69
N PHE A 42 1.19 11.90 0.01
CA PHE A 42 2.17 10.89 0.37
C PHE A 42 3.46 11.13 -0.41
N PRO A 43 4.61 11.35 0.27
CA PRO A 43 5.89 11.59 -0.40
C PRO A 43 6.31 10.44 -1.33
N GLN A 44 5.99 9.21 -0.94
CA GLN A 44 6.30 8.01 -1.70
C GLN A 44 5.19 7.62 -2.72
N GLY A 45 4.16 8.46 -2.87
CA GLY A 45 3.05 8.19 -3.78
C GLY A 45 2.42 6.81 -3.55
N ASP A 46 2.31 6.01 -4.61
CA ASP A 46 1.57 4.74 -4.58
C ASP A 46 2.23 3.68 -3.69
N SER A 47 3.57 3.71 -3.55
CA SER A 47 4.26 2.76 -2.67
C SER A 47 4.01 3.03 -1.19
N ALA A 48 3.31 4.13 -0.85
CA ALA A 48 2.91 4.40 0.51
C ALA A 48 1.87 3.40 1.05
N PHE A 49 1.19 2.66 0.18
CA PHE A 49 0.04 1.84 0.53
C PHE A 49 0.39 0.37 0.73
N THR A 50 -0.50 -0.38 1.37
CA THR A 50 -0.32 -1.82 1.61
C THR A 50 -0.46 -2.63 0.33
N ASP A 51 0.38 -3.66 0.18
CA ASP A 51 0.52 -4.44 -1.06
C ASP A 51 0.10 -5.90 -0.91
N ARG A 52 -0.11 -6.37 0.32
CA ARG A 52 -0.42 -7.77 0.61
C ARG A 52 -1.50 -7.93 1.67
N VAL A 53 -2.46 -8.81 1.38
CA VAL A 53 -3.39 -9.32 2.39
C VAL A 53 -2.70 -10.45 3.16
N ALA A 54 -2.43 -10.24 4.44
CA ALA A 54 -1.87 -11.27 5.32
C ALA A 54 -2.96 -12.19 5.89
N ALA A 55 -4.12 -11.63 6.23
CA ALA A 55 -5.29 -12.38 6.69
C ALA A 55 -6.58 -11.62 6.44
N TYR A 56 -7.68 -12.33 6.23
CA TYR A 56 -9.01 -11.75 6.19
C TYR A 56 -10.01 -12.76 6.73
N VAL A 57 -10.70 -12.40 7.81
CA VAL A 57 -11.72 -13.23 8.44
C VAL A 57 -13.01 -12.45 8.48
N GLN A 58 -13.96 -12.90 7.69
CA GLN A 58 -15.26 -12.24 7.51
C GLN A 58 -16.12 -12.35 8.76
N GLY A 59 -16.71 -11.21 9.13
CA GLY A 59 -17.82 -11.12 10.05
C GLY A 59 -19.13 -11.59 9.43
N SER A 60 -20.22 -11.25 10.11
CA SER A 60 -21.56 -11.58 9.65
C SER A 60 -22.00 -10.64 8.52
N CYS A 61 -22.88 -11.12 7.63
CA CYS A 61 -23.52 -10.34 6.56
C CYS A 61 -22.58 -9.70 5.52
N VAL A 62 -21.35 -10.20 5.35
CA VAL A 62 -20.52 -9.82 4.20
C VAL A 62 -21.15 -10.32 2.90
N CYS A 63 -21.50 -9.40 2.01
CA CYS A 63 -22.04 -9.73 0.69
C CYS A 63 -20.91 -10.13 -0.29
N THR A 64 -21.17 -11.06 -1.21
CA THR A 64 -20.16 -11.55 -2.18
C THR A 64 -19.48 -10.43 -2.97
N ALA A 65 -20.20 -9.37 -3.31
CA ALA A 65 -19.67 -8.23 -4.05
C ALA A 65 -18.57 -7.46 -3.27
N PHE A 66 -18.60 -7.49 -1.94
CA PHE A 66 -17.67 -6.76 -1.05
C PHE A 66 -16.78 -7.70 -0.24
N SER A 67 -16.66 -8.95 -0.69
CA SER A 67 -15.93 -10.03 0.00
C SER A 67 -14.45 -10.15 -0.41
N ARG A 68 -13.97 -9.24 -1.26
CA ARG A 68 -12.65 -9.36 -1.91
C ARG A 68 -11.62 -8.54 -1.14
N ALA A 69 -10.84 -9.18 -0.28
CA ALA A 69 -9.81 -8.51 0.52
C ALA A 69 -8.79 -7.70 -0.28
N LYS A 70 -8.54 -8.08 -1.53
CA LYS A 70 -7.60 -7.38 -2.41
C LYS A 70 -8.06 -5.99 -2.85
N GLU A 71 -9.35 -5.66 -2.69
CA GLU A 71 -9.87 -4.32 -2.98
C GLU A 71 -9.48 -3.32 -1.87
N ALA A 72 -8.71 -3.74 -0.86
CA ALA A 72 -8.09 -2.86 0.14
C ALA A 72 -6.60 -2.57 -0.13
N LEU A 73 -6.05 -3.04 -1.25
CA LEU A 73 -4.63 -2.95 -1.58
C LEU A 73 -4.34 -1.80 -2.54
N GLY A 74 -3.17 -1.19 -2.37
CA GLY A 74 -2.75 -0.05 -3.16
C GLY A 74 -3.43 1.26 -2.73
N PRO A 75 -3.29 2.31 -3.55
CA PRO A 75 -3.92 3.60 -3.29
C PRO A 75 -5.45 3.50 -3.33
N PRO A 76 -6.16 4.37 -2.60
CA PRO A 76 -7.61 4.37 -2.60
C PRO A 76 -8.15 4.69 -4.00
N ASP A 77 -9.10 3.88 -4.46
CA ASP A 77 -9.71 4.01 -5.80
C ASP A 77 -11.24 4.15 -5.77
N CYS A 78 -11.84 4.24 -4.57
CA CYS A 78 -13.24 4.63 -4.42
C CYS A 78 -13.46 6.15 -4.56
N ASP A 79 -14.65 6.55 -5.03
CA ASP A 79 -15.07 7.95 -5.22
C ASP A 79 -15.37 8.74 -3.91
N GLY A 80 -14.71 8.40 -2.79
CA GLY A 80 -14.81 9.11 -1.51
C GLY A 80 -15.95 8.68 -0.56
N PRO A 81 -16.19 9.42 0.54
CA PRO A 81 -17.20 9.10 1.55
C PRO A 81 -18.60 9.45 1.03
N GLY A 82 -19.14 8.59 0.17
CA GLY A 82 -20.49 8.74 -0.40
C GLY A 82 -21.22 7.41 -0.56
N CYS A 83 -20.59 6.33 -0.10
CA CYS A 83 -21.04 4.97 -0.19
C CYS A 83 -22.18 4.68 0.79
N THR A 84 -23.39 5.16 0.48
CA THR A 84 -24.55 4.96 1.35
C THR A 84 -25.16 3.58 1.07
N ASN A 85 -25.02 2.65 2.01
CA ASN A 85 -25.72 1.35 2.04
C ASN A 85 -25.46 0.39 0.86
N CYS A 86 -24.22 0.30 0.34
CA CYS A 86 -23.88 -0.60 -0.79
C CYS A 86 -24.63 -0.36 -2.11
N ALA A 87 -25.56 0.60 -2.14
CA ALA A 87 -26.23 1.03 -3.33
C ALA A 87 -25.40 2.17 -3.94
N GLY A 88 -24.62 1.85 -4.98
CA GLY A 88 -23.85 2.84 -5.73
C GLY A 88 -22.35 2.83 -5.48
N CYS A 89 -21.85 2.03 -4.53
CA CYS A 89 -20.41 1.74 -4.45
C CYS A 89 -20.04 0.79 -5.59
N GLY A 90 -19.02 1.15 -6.37
CA GLY A 90 -18.23 0.13 -7.05
C GLY A 90 -17.73 -0.90 -6.04
N THR A 91 -17.32 -2.07 -6.50
CA THR A 91 -16.69 -3.10 -5.67
C THR A 91 -15.23 -2.75 -5.34
N CYS A 92 -14.96 -1.47 -5.07
CA CYS A 92 -13.64 -0.85 -4.82
C CYS A 92 -13.22 -0.88 -3.34
N SER A 93 -14.01 -1.54 -2.48
CA SER A 93 -13.67 -1.70 -1.07
C SER A 93 -14.10 -3.07 -0.57
N VAL A 94 -13.52 -3.50 0.55
CA VAL A 94 -13.86 -4.76 1.22
C VAL A 94 -14.62 -4.49 2.52
N SER A 95 -15.75 -5.18 2.68
CA SER A 95 -16.55 -5.17 3.91
C SER A 95 -15.95 -6.15 4.92
N LEU A 96 -15.77 -5.73 6.16
CA LEU A 96 -15.37 -6.64 7.24
C LEU A 96 -16.54 -7.50 7.72
N GLY A 97 -17.77 -7.06 7.53
CA GLY A 97 -18.94 -7.57 8.22
C GLY A 97 -18.99 -7.02 9.64
N TYR A 98 -20.06 -7.33 10.36
CA TYR A 98 -20.21 -6.93 11.76
C TYR A 98 -19.92 -8.08 12.72
N ARG A 99 -19.47 -7.72 13.92
CA ARG A 99 -19.43 -8.59 15.10
C ARG A 99 -20.47 -8.18 16.13
N LEU A 100 -20.99 -9.18 16.85
CA LEU A 100 -22.01 -8.99 17.88
C LEU A 100 -21.42 -8.67 19.26
N SER A 101 -20.12 -8.93 19.47
CA SER A 101 -19.46 -8.67 20.75
C SER A 101 -17.95 -8.68 20.59
N GLU A 102 -17.23 -8.21 21.63
CA GLU A 102 -15.77 -8.32 21.70
C GLU A 102 -15.25 -9.77 21.79
N LEU A 103 -16.13 -10.76 21.99
CA LEU A 103 -15.77 -12.19 22.00
C LEU A 103 -15.83 -12.83 20.60
N ASP A 104 -16.44 -12.16 19.61
CA ASP A 104 -16.41 -12.62 18.23
C ASP A 104 -15.06 -12.21 17.63
N ASP A 105 -14.25 -13.22 17.29
CA ASP A 105 -12.87 -13.08 16.80
C ASP A 105 -12.79 -12.93 15.28
N ARG A 106 -13.92 -12.69 14.62
CA ARG A 106 -14.02 -12.43 13.17
C ARG A 106 -14.10 -10.93 12.88
N ALA A 107 -14.51 -10.58 11.66
CA ALA A 107 -14.66 -9.22 11.18
C ALA A 107 -13.36 -8.41 11.22
N TYR A 108 -12.27 -9.01 10.73
CA TYR A 108 -10.99 -8.34 10.65
C TYR A 108 -10.23 -8.61 9.33
N LEU A 109 -9.38 -7.66 8.99
CA LEU A 109 -8.47 -7.67 7.87
C LEU A 109 -7.06 -7.32 8.38
N VAL A 110 -6.05 -8.08 7.96
CA VAL A 110 -4.64 -7.78 8.20
C VAL A 110 -3.98 -7.52 6.86
N LEU A 111 -3.47 -6.31 6.70
CA LEU A 111 -2.73 -5.85 5.52
C LEU A 111 -1.26 -5.68 5.87
N GLU A 112 -0.40 -5.77 4.87
CA GLU A 112 1.04 -5.57 5.01
C GLU A 112 1.59 -4.58 3.98
N PHE A 113 2.47 -3.71 4.46
CA PHE A 113 3.38 -2.92 3.63
C PHE A 113 4.59 -3.78 3.23
N VAL A 114 4.66 -4.18 1.97
CA VAL A 114 5.81 -4.93 1.45
C VAL A 114 6.93 -3.95 1.11
N ASP A 115 6.57 -2.89 0.38
CA ASP A 115 7.52 -1.94 -0.20
C ASP A 115 7.74 -0.68 0.65
N ASN A 116 6.91 -0.43 1.66
CA ASN A 116 7.05 0.68 2.63
C ASN A 116 7.02 0.18 4.09
N ARG A 117 7.25 1.07 5.04
CA ARG A 117 7.10 0.82 6.49
C ARG A 117 6.29 1.95 7.11
N LEU A 118 5.49 1.60 8.10
CA LEU A 118 4.93 2.57 9.02
C LEU A 118 5.97 2.88 10.10
N VAL A 119 6.28 4.16 10.25
CA VAL A 119 7.21 4.72 11.24
C VAL A 119 6.60 6.00 11.81
N ASP A 120 6.99 6.34 13.03
CA ASP A 120 6.60 7.60 13.67
C ASP A 120 7.31 8.79 13.00
N VAL A 121 6.53 9.71 12.44
CA VAL A 121 6.91 10.99 11.86
C VAL A 121 6.05 12.12 12.45
N PRO A 122 6.42 13.40 12.28
CA PRO A 122 5.60 14.48 12.82
C PRO A 122 4.18 14.51 12.25
N GLY A 123 3.18 14.26 13.10
CA GLY A 123 1.76 14.32 12.76
C GLY A 123 1.15 12.92 12.52
N PRO A 124 0.06 12.81 11.75
CA PRO A 124 -0.51 11.51 11.43
C PRO A 124 0.40 10.68 10.50
N ASP A 125 0.64 9.43 10.88
CA ASP A 125 1.54 8.50 10.21
C ASP A 125 0.81 7.47 9.36
N LEU A 126 -0.36 7.04 9.85
CA LEU A 126 -1.18 6.01 9.27
C LEU A 126 -2.51 6.61 8.81
N PHE A 127 -2.91 6.28 7.59
CA PHE A 127 -4.14 6.76 6.98
C PHE A 127 -4.99 5.58 6.56
N VAL A 128 -6.22 5.52 7.07
CA VAL A 128 -7.18 4.44 6.79
C VAL A 128 -8.37 5.02 6.07
N TYR A 129 -8.78 4.39 4.97
CA TYR A 129 -9.84 4.87 4.09
C TYR A 129 -11.10 4.02 4.26
N ILE A 130 -12.03 4.48 5.10
CA ILE A 130 -13.31 3.82 5.36
C ILE A 130 -14.44 4.51 4.58
N THR A 131 -15.06 3.80 3.65
CA THR A 131 -15.96 4.40 2.65
C THR A 131 -17.38 4.65 3.14
N ASN A 132 -17.84 3.89 4.15
CA ASN A 132 -19.21 3.92 4.65
C ASN A 132 -19.36 4.53 6.06
N GLY A 133 -18.25 4.99 6.66
CA GLY A 133 -18.23 5.65 7.96
C GLY A 133 -18.50 4.74 9.16
N HIS A 134 -18.51 3.41 8.98
CA HIS A 134 -18.61 2.49 10.10
C HIS A 134 -17.28 2.43 10.86
N PRO A 135 -17.29 2.51 12.21
CA PRO A 135 -16.06 2.58 12.99
C PRO A 135 -15.29 1.26 12.94
N ALA A 136 -14.00 1.36 12.65
CA ALA A 136 -13.06 0.27 12.69
C ALA A 136 -11.97 0.51 13.74
N ARG A 137 -11.65 -0.50 14.54
CA ARG A 137 -10.47 -0.49 15.42
C ARG A 137 -9.22 -0.73 14.58
N ILE A 138 -8.20 0.09 14.81
CA ILE A 138 -6.93 0.04 14.09
C ILE A 138 -5.81 -0.38 15.04
N GLU A 139 -5.05 -1.37 14.61
CA GLU A 139 -3.92 -1.93 15.34
C GLU A 139 -2.73 -2.14 14.41
N ILE A 140 -1.51 -2.01 14.92
CA ILE A 140 -0.27 -2.14 14.14
C ILE A 140 0.61 -3.26 14.71
N SER A 141 1.44 -3.85 13.85
CA SER A 141 2.38 -4.90 14.26
C SER A 141 3.65 -4.91 13.40
N ALA A 142 4.77 -5.19 14.05
CA ALA A 142 6.05 -5.40 13.39
C ALA A 142 6.17 -6.83 12.82
N ASP A 143 5.58 -7.82 13.49
CA ASP A 143 5.77 -9.25 13.21
C ASP A 143 4.51 -9.97 12.66
N GLY A 144 3.36 -9.31 12.67
CA GLY A 144 2.09 -9.84 12.19
C GLY A 144 1.39 -10.77 13.19
N SER A 145 1.89 -10.86 14.42
CA SER A 145 1.36 -11.72 15.50
C SER A 145 0.98 -10.94 16.76
N SER A 146 1.80 -9.97 17.16
CA SER A 146 1.59 -9.12 18.33
C SER A 146 1.15 -7.73 17.87
N PHE A 147 -0.07 -7.33 18.22
CA PHE A 147 -0.69 -6.10 17.73
C PHE A 147 -0.87 -5.07 18.85
N ILE A 148 -0.63 -3.81 18.52
CA ILE A 148 -0.79 -2.64 19.39
C ILE A 148 -1.97 -1.83 18.87
N ALA A 149 -2.98 -1.59 19.70
CA ALA A 149 -4.10 -0.71 19.34
C ALA A 149 -3.66 0.76 19.33
N VAL A 150 -3.92 1.45 18.22
CA VAL A 150 -3.47 2.83 17.99
C VAL A 150 -4.61 3.82 17.73
N GLY A 151 -5.84 3.32 17.54
CA GLY A 151 -6.99 4.19 17.40
C GLY A 151 -8.20 3.52 16.73
N GLN A 152 -9.08 4.37 16.21
CA GLN A 152 -10.21 3.97 15.38
C GLN A 152 -10.24 4.82 14.10
N ALA A 153 -10.86 4.29 13.05
CA ALA A 153 -11.10 4.97 11.79
C ALA A 153 -12.56 4.82 11.36
N ASP A 154 -13.16 5.92 10.93
CA ASP A 154 -14.55 6.01 10.50
C ASP A 154 -14.73 7.04 9.37
N SER A 155 -13.65 7.43 8.71
CA SER A 155 -13.66 8.42 7.62
C SER A 155 -12.76 8.03 6.45
N TRP A 156 -12.84 8.82 5.37
CA TRP A 156 -12.07 8.62 4.15
C TRP A 156 -11.23 9.88 3.85
N PRO A 157 -9.94 9.93 4.22
CA PRO A 157 -9.27 9.07 5.21
C PRO A 157 -9.49 9.51 6.66
N THR A 158 -9.20 8.62 7.61
CA THR A 158 -8.84 8.95 9.00
C THR A 158 -7.32 8.90 9.13
N GLY A 159 -6.71 9.97 9.65
CA GLY A 159 -5.28 10.00 10.00
C GLY A 159 -5.05 9.63 11.47
N ILE A 160 -4.06 8.78 11.75
CA ILE A 160 -3.69 8.30 13.08
C ILE A 160 -2.20 8.60 13.32
N ASP A 161 -1.93 9.34 14.40
CA ASP A 161 -0.59 9.57 14.95
C ASP A 161 -0.24 8.42 15.92
N ILE A 162 0.84 7.69 15.63
CA ILE A 162 1.25 6.51 16.40
C ILE A 162 2.23 6.84 17.53
N SER A 163 2.78 8.06 17.57
CA SER A 163 3.78 8.49 18.56
C SER A 163 3.40 8.22 20.02
N PRO A 164 2.12 8.24 20.46
CA PRO A 164 1.78 7.93 21.85
C PRO A 164 1.90 6.43 22.20
N TYR A 165 2.03 5.55 21.20
CA TYR A 165 1.93 4.10 21.36
C TYR A 165 3.25 3.36 21.09
N VAL A 166 4.25 4.04 20.53
CA VAL A 166 5.49 3.43 20.02
C VAL A 166 6.72 4.20 20.48
N GLN A 167 7.90 3.60 20.31
CA GLN A 167 9.19 4.23 20.55
C GLN A 167 9.78 4.76 19.23
N PRO A 168 10.60 5.84 19.28
CA PRO A 168 11.27 6.35 18.10
C PRO A 168 12.12 5.29 17.40
N GLY A 169 11.93 5.16 16.09
CA GLY A 169 12.67 4.22 15.23
C GLY A 169 12.09 2.81 15.18
N GLU A 170 10.98 2.52 15.87
CA GLU A 170 10.23 1.29 15.62
C GLU A 170 9.58 1.32 14.22
N GLU A 171 9.63 0.18 13.53
CA GLU A 171 9.03 0.01 12.21
C GLU A 171 7.94 -1.05 12.26
N PHE A 172 6.81 -0.74 11.63
CA PHE A 172 5.65 -1.63 11.56
C PHE A 172 5.34 -1.97 10.11
N ARG A 173 5.02 -3.24 9.87
CA ARG A 173 4.69 -3.77 8.54
C ARG A 173 3.22 -4.10 8.40
N PHE A 174 2.57 -4.46 9.50
CA PHE A 174 1.21 -4.98 9.47
C PHE A 174 0.25 -3.99 10.11
N VAL A 175 -0.93 -3.88 9.52
CA VAL A 175 -2.07 -3.16 10.08
C VAL A 175 -3.24 -4.13 10.16
N ARG A 176 -3.83 -4.27 11.35
CA ARG A 176 -5.10 -4.98 11.55
C ARG A 176 -6.22 -3.97 11.68
N ILE A 177 -7.24 -4.15 10.87
CA ILE A 177 -8.49 -3.40 10.87
C ILE A 177 -9.58 -4.36 11.32
N SER A 178 -10.28 -4.03 12.40
CA SER A 178 -11.38 -4.85 12.93
C SER A 178 -12.64 -4.02 13.08
N ASP A 179 -13.81 -4.61 12.86
CA ASP A 179 -15.09 -3.99 13.21
C ASP A 179 -15.14 -3.56 14.69
N VAL A 180 -15.85 -2.48 15.00
CA VAL A 180 -16.20 -2.12 16.40
C VAL A 180 -17.64 -2.57 16.64
N PRO A 181 -17.93 -3.43 17.64
CA PRO A 181 -19.24 -4.02 17.80
C PRO A 181 -20.19 -2.90 18.24
N ALA A 182 -21.06 -2.47 17.33
CA ALA A 182 -21.94 -1.34 17.57
C ALA A 182 -23.43 -1.73 17.56
N ASP A 183 -23.82 -2.76 16.81
CA ASP A 183 -25.11 -3.48 16.81
C ASP A 183 -25.17 -4.40 15.57
N GLU A 184 -26.28 -5.10 15.33
CA GLU A 184 -26.48 -5.82 14.07
C GLU A 184 -26.56 -4.87 12.86
N ASP A 185 -25.65 -5.01 11.90
CA ASP A 185 -25.71 -4.32 10.61
C ASP A 185 -25.99 -5.30 9.46
N ARG A 186 -27.19 -5.22 8.90
CA ARG A 186 -27.64 -6.07 7.78
C ARG A 186 -27.64 -5.32 6.44
N SER A 187 -26.93 -4.20 6.34
CA SER A 187 -26.73 -3.52 5.06
C SER A 187 -25.95 -4.42 4.09
N ALA A 188 -25.95 -4.07 2.80
CA ALA A 188 -25.17 -4.82 1.84
C ALA A 188 -23.64 -4.63 2.00
N CYS A 189 -23.18 -3.58 2.72
CA CYS A 189 -21.77 -3.31 3.08
C CYS A 189 -21.67 -3.37 4.59
N SER A 190 -21.89 -4.56 5.15
CA SER A 190 -21.99 -4.67 6.59
C SER A 190 -20.66 -4.36 7.29
N GLY A 191 -20.71 -3.61 8.39
CA GLY A 191 -19.52 -3.18 9.13
C GLY A 191 -18.60 -2.27 8.29
N PRO A 192 -17.37 -2.00 8.74
CA PRO A 192 -16.44 -1.14 8.03
C PRO A 192 -16.12 -1.63 6.62
N CYS A 193 -16.20 -0.72 5.65
CA CYS A 193 -15.80 -0.98 4.28
C CYS A 193 -14.46 -0.28 3.98
N VAL A 194 -13.39 -1.07 3.87
CA VAL A 194 -11.99 -0.62 3.75
C VAL A 194 -11.59 -0.55 2.28
N ASP A 195 -11.17 0.64 1.84
CA ASP A 195 -10.68 0.91 0.47
C ASP A 195 -9.16 0.88 0.40
N ALA A 196 -8.48 1.50 1.38
CA ALA A 196 -7.02 1.52 1.40
C ALA A 196 -6.45 1.77 2.79
N VAL A 197 -5.18 1.43 2.95
CA VAL A 197 -4.37 1.78 4.12
C VAL A 197 -3.00 2.27 3.63
N GLY A 198 -2.66 3.51 3.99
CA GLY A 198 -1.42 4.18 3.60
C GLY A 198 -0.59 4.57 4.81
N ALA A 199 0.73 4.44 4.70
CA ALA A 199 1.69 4.97 5.67
C ALA A 199 2.44 6.16 5.06
N MET A 200 2.59 7.24 5.82
CA MET A 200 3.38 8.41 5.41
C MET A 200 4.83 8.00 5.07
N GLY A 201 5.32 6.97 5.75
CA GLY A 201 6.65 6.38 5.54
C GLY A 201 7.77 7.26 6.09
N PRO A 202 9.02 6.75 6.09
CA PRO A 202 10.17 7.57 6.41
C PRO A 202 10.35 8.67 5.37
N THR A 203 10.57 9.90 5.83
CA THR A 203 10.93 11.06 4.99
C THR A 203 12.38 11.02 4.54
#